data_AF-A0A140NMT7-F1
#
_entry.id   AF-A0A140NMT7-F1
#
_cell.length_a   1.000
_cell.length_b   1.000
_cell.length_c   1.000
_cell.angle_alpha   90.00
_cell.angle_beta   90.00
_cell.angle_gamma   90.00
#
_symmetry.space_group_name_H-M   'P 1'
#
loop_
_entity.id
_entity.type
_entity.pdbx_description
1 polymer ?
#
loop_
_entity_poly.entity_id
_entity_poly.type
_entity_poly.pdbx_seq_one_letter_code
_entity_poly.pdbx_strand_id
1 'polypeptide(L)'
;MLDHLLIKVEQLLSEHQLTIEKILGIGIAIDHILERDKVDFTKYDERISSLFNYIDNKVPCFVTLGSGITFAALAEYRLRYHSKSQRFLFTTCDTDIRSCTIINNTFTPAPISTAQAFGHTTIDIRGLRCECGSYGCLKQYSSLSAIKARIIQQIRLGKFSIINQLVSTESEINYHTIFQALAMDDKLCLEVLEEAAYYYGLAIANAILTLQPDVVVCGGTLTPKNHFFAMTKKSIEAKMAAFPHIKTRIFPANDSYEVVAQGAGGMVLENYLAD
;
A
#
# COMPACT_ATOMS: atom_id res chain seq x y z
N MET A 1 19.71 1.04 -13.16
CA MET A 1 18.25 1.15 -12.87
C MET A 1 17.78 2.58 -13.03
N LEU A 2 18.32 3.56 -12.29
CA LEU A 2 17.94 4.97 -12.47
C LEU A 2 18.23 5.49 -13.88
N ASP A 3 19.38 5.15 -14.47
CA ASP A 3 19.65 5.48 -15.88
C ASP A 3 18.61 4.88 -16.83
N HIS A 4 18.15 3.66 -16.54
CA HIS A 4 17.11 3.01 -17.34
C HIS A 4 15.76 3.71 -17.19
N LEU A 5 15.43 4.20 -15.98
CA LEU A 5 14.25 5.02 -15.76
C LEU A 5 14.31 6.30 -16.61
N LEU A 6 15.45 7.00 -16.60
CA LEU A 6 15.63 8.23 -17.40
C LEU A 6 15.51 7.96 -18.91
N ILE A 7 16.11 6.88 -19.40
CA ILE A 7 15.94 6.45 -20.81
C ILE A 7 14.46 6.21 -21.13
N LYS A 8 13.70 5.62 -20.20
CA LYS A 8 12.25 5.38 -20.40
C LYS A 8 11.43 6.67 -20.38
N VAL A 9 11.82 7.64 -19.55
CA VAL A 9 11.20 8.98 -19.56
C VAL A 9 11.46 9.67 -20.90
N GLU A 10 12.71 9.68 -21.38
CA GLU A 10 13.06 10.25 -22.69
C GLU A 10 12.31 9.57 -23.85
N GLN A 11 12.21 8.24 -23.81
CA GLN A 11 11.44 7.48 -24.79
C GLN A 11 9.95 7.90 -24.79
N LEU A 12 9.34 7.98 -23.61
CA LEU A 12 7.93 8.39 -23.47
C LEU A 12 7.70 9.83 -23.97
N LEU A 13 8.61 10.75 -23.65
CA LEU A 13 8.53 12.12 -24.14
C LEU A 13 8.61 12.18 -25.66
N SER A 14 9.54 11.42 -26.26
CA SER A 14 9.72 11.32 -27.71
C SER A 14 8.48 10.76 -28.42
N GLU A 15 7.87 9.71 -27.85
CA GLU A 15 6.61 9.12 -28.34
C GLU A 15 5.45 10.14 -28.40
N HIS A 16 5.47 11.13 -27.49
CA HIS A 16 4.49 12.22 -27.43
C HIS A 16 4.97 13.53 -28.07
N GLN A 17 6.11 13.54 -28.77
CA GLN A 17 6.69 14.74 -29.41
C GLN A 17 6.96 15.88 -28.41
N LEU A 18 7.31 15.53 -27.17
CA LEU A 18 7.66 16.45 -26.10
C LEU A 18 9.16 16.39 -25.82
N THR A 19 9.69 17.45 -25.21
CA THR A 19 11.03 17.48 -24.62
C THR A 19 10.93 17.65 -23.11
N ILE A 20 12.03 17.40 -22.39
CA ILE A 20 12.04 17.47 -20.93
C ILE A 20 11.77 18.89 -20.41
N GLU A 21 12.09 19.93 -21.19
CA GLU A 21 11.82 21.33 -20.88
C GLU A 21 10.32 21.69 -21.04
N LYS A 22 9.53 20.80 -21.66
CA LYS A 22 8.09 20.98 -21.86
C LYS A 22 7.24 20.37 -20.76
N ILE A 23 7.85 19.71 -19.77
CA ILE A 23 7.14 19.17 -18.61
C ILE A 23 7.44 20.01 -17.37
N LEU A 24 6.47 20.05 -16.44
CA LEU A 24 6.62 20.78 -15.18
C LEU A 24 7.58 20.12 -14.20
N GLY A 25 7.81 18.81 -14.35
CA GLY A 25 8.68 18.00 -13.50
C GLY A 25 8.34 16.52 -13.52
N ILE A 26 9.08 15.74 -12.73
CA ILE A 26 8.95 14.29 -12.59
C ILE A 26 8.74 13.93 -11.12
N GLY A 27 7.69 13.15 -10.84
CA GLY A 27 7.52 12.47 -9.55
C GLY A 27 7.95 11.01 -9.63
N ILE A 28 8.67 10.53 -8.62
CA ILE A 28 9.21 9.16 -8.60
C ILE A 28 8.93 8.50 -7.25
N ALA A 29 8.20 7.38 -7.27
CA ALA A 29 8.05 6.53 -6.09
C ALA A 29 9.29 5.64 -5.93
N ILE A 30 9.88 5.60 -4.73
CA ILE A 30 11.19 4.94 -4.51
C ILE A 30 11.16 3.77 -3.51
N ASP A 31 10.00 3.40 -2.96
CA ASP A 31 9.89 2.38 -1.91
C ASP A 31 10.55 1.05 -2.31
N HIS A 32 10.25 0.58 -3.53
CA HIS A 32 10.80 -0.66 -4.06
C HIS A 32 12.33 -0.63 -4.21
N ILE A 33 12.93 0.55 -4.40
CA ILE A 33 14.40 0.68 -4.43
C ILE A 33 14.96 0.42 -3.03
N LEU A 34 14.36 1.05 -2.02
CA LEU A 34 14.77 0.92 -0.62
C LEU A 34 14.57 -0.51 -0.09
N GLU A 35 13.45 -1.12 -0.44
CA GLU A 35 13.11 -2.51 -0.08
C GLU A 35 14.02 -3.53 -0.77
N ARG A 36 14.22 -3.40 -2.09
CA ARG A 36 15.05 -4.35 -2.86
C ARG A 36 16.50 -4.31 -2.40
N ASP A 37 17.03 -3.12 -2.14
CA ASP A 37 18.40 -2.94 -1.67
C ASP A 37 18.55 -3.29 -0.18
N LYS A 38 17.46 -3.69 0.51
CA LYS A 38 17.42 -4.03 1.94
C LYS A 38 18.12 -2.97 2.79
N VAL A 39 17.85 -1.71 2.47
CA VAL A 39 18.43 -0.58 3.19
C VAL A 39 17.97 -0.69 4.64
N ASP A 40 18.88 -0.46 5.58
CA ASP A 40 18.52 -0.37 7.00
C ASP A 40 17.68 0.90 7.21
N PHE A 41 16.59 0.82 7.97
CA PHE A 41 15.73 1.98 8.28
C PHE A 41 16.52 3.21 8.77
N THR A 42 17.61 2.98 9.51
CA THR A 42 18.51 4.05 10.00
C THR A 42 19.26 4.79 8.90
N LYS A 43 19.32 4.23 7.69
CA LYS A 43 20.04 4.77 6.52
C LYS A 43 19.10 5.24 5.41
N TYR A 44 17.78 5.23 5.63
CA TYR A 44 16.82 5.62 4.60
C TYR A 44 17.06 7.06 4.13
N ASP A 45 17.19 8.01 5.06
CA ASP A 45 17.31 9.43 4.70
C ASP A 45 18.59 9.72 3.89
N GLU A 46 19.71 9.09 4.24
CA GLU A 46 20.97 9.18 3.48
C GLU A 46 20.79 8.60 2.06
N ARG A 47 20.18 7.42 1.95
CA ARG A 47 19.94 6.78 0.66
C ARG A 47 18.99 7.60 -0.21
N ILE A 48 17.91 8.12 0.35
CA ILE A 48 16.92 8.96 -0.34
C ILE A 48 17.60 10.23 -0.85
N SER A 49 18.39 10.89 -0.01
CA SER A 49 19.13 12.11 -0.40
C SER A 49 20.12 11.83 -1.53
N SER A 50 20.84 10.70 -1.47
CA SER A 50 21.75 10.27 -2.55
C SER A 50 21.01 10.02 -3.86
N LEU A 51 19.85 9.35 -3.81
CA LEU A 51 19.01 9.10 -4.99
C LEU A 51 18.47 10.40 -5.58
N PHE A 52 18.00 11.33 -4.74
CA PHE A 52 17.52 12.63 -5.17
C PHE A 52 18.60 13.41 -5.91
N ASN A 53 19.75 13.62 -5.26
CA ASN A 53 20.87 14.36 -5.85
C ASN A 53 21.34 13.74 -7.17
N TYR A 54 21.32 12.41 -7.29
CA TYR A 54 21.71 11.75 -8.52
C TYR A 54 20.76 12.06 -9.69
N ILE A 55 19.44 12.06 -9.44
CA ILE A 55 18.43 12.27 -10.48
C ILE A 55 18.33 13.76 -10.82
N ASP A 56 18.29 14.62 -9.81
CA ASP A 56 18.18 16.08 -9.96
C ASP A 56 19.33 16.65 -10.81
N ASN A 57 20.56 16.16 -10.63
CA ASN A 57 21.71 16.57 -11.44
C ASN A 57 21.67 16.06 -12.91
N LYS A 58 20.73 15.18 -13.26
CA LYS A 58 20.65 14.56 -14.59
C LYS A 58 19.50 15.05 -15.45
N VAL A 59 18.50 15.72 -14.86
CA VAL A 59 17.32 16.18 -15.61
C VAL A 59 17.11 17.69 -15.41
N PRO A 60 16.91 18.47 -16.48
CA PRO A 60 16.71 19.91 -16.39
C PRO A 60 15.25 20.28 -16.07
N CYS A 61 14.64 19.59 -15.10
CA CYS A 61 13.27 19.86 -14.65
C CYS A 61 13.13 19.54 -13.15
N PHE A 62 12.08 20.05 -12.52
CA PHE A 62 11.79 19.74 -11.11
C PHE A 62 11.64 18.23 -10.89
N VAL A 63 12.25 17.71 -9.82
CA VAL A 63 12.12 16.30 -9.41
C VAL A 63 11.54 16.25 -8.00
N THR A 64 10.63 15.32 -7.78
CA THR A 64 10.15 14.97 -6.44
C THR A 64 10.22 13.47 -6.22
N LEU A 65 10.72 13.07 -5.06
CA LEU A 65 10.70 11.68 -4.62
C LEU A 65 9.61 11.51 -3.57
N GLY A 66 8.94 10.37 -3.61
CA GLY A 66 7.92 10.05 -2.63
C GLY A 66 7.76 8.56 -2.40
N SER A 67 6.85 8.25 -1.48
CA SER A 67 6.37 6.90 -1.29
C SER A 67 5.17 6.62 -2.19
N GLY A 68 5.06 5.40 -2.71
CA GLY A 68 3.94 4.93 -3.49
C GLY A 68 2.62 5.03 -2.73
N ILE A 69 2.59 4.79 -1.40
CA ILE A 69 1.36 4.97 -0.61
C ILE A 69 0.93 6.44 -0.57
N THR A 70 1.89 7.35 -0.46
CA THR A 70 1.68 8.80 -0.39
C THR A 70 1.13 9.30 -1.72
N PHE A 71 1.71 8.88 -2.85
CA PHE A 71 1.22 9.23 -4.17
C PHE A 71 -0.14 8.59 -4.48
N ALA A 72 -0.34 7.32 -4.15
CA ALA A 72 -1.64 6.68 -4.33
C ALA A 72 -2.74 7.40 -3.53
N ALA A 73 -2.45 7.79 -2.29
CA ALA A 73 -3.37 8.56 -1.46
C ALA A 73 -3.67 9.94 -2.07
N LEU A 74 -2.66 10.65 -2.58
CA LEU A 74 -2.84 11.94 -3.24
C LEU A 74 -3.77 11.82 -4.46
N ALA A 75 -3.53 10.83 -5.32
CA ALA A 75 -4.34 10.60 -6.50
C ALA A 75 -5.81 10.27 -6.13
N GLU A 76 -6.03 9.30 -5.24
CA GLU A 76 -7.37 8.97 -4.77
C GLU A 76 -8.09 10.19 -4.17
N TYR A 77 -7.37 10.94 -3.33
CA TYR A 77 -7.91 12.12 -2.69
C TYR A 77 -8.31 13.18 -3.70
N ARG A 78 -7.37 13.65 -4.53
CA ARG A 78 -7.60 14.74 -5.49
C ARG A 78 -8.67 14.37 -6.52
N LEU A 79 -8.66 13.14 -7.02
CA LEU A 79 -9.59 12.71 -8.06
C LEU A 79 -11.02 12.47 -7.54
N ARG A 80 -11.19 12.09 -6.26
CA ARG A 80 -12.49 11.54 -5.79
C ARG A 80 -13.01 12.09 -4.48
N TYR A 81 -12.13 12.47 -3.56
CA TYR A 81 -12.48 12.73 -2.16
C TYR A 81 -12.14 14.14 -1.66
N HIS A 82 -11.41 14.95 -2.43
CA HIS A 82 -11.02 16.32 -2.06
C HIS A 82 -12.21 17.20 -1.62
N SER A 83 -13.33 17.14 -2.34
CA SER A 83 -14.54 17.89 -1.99
C SER A 83 -15.45 17.17 -0.99
N LYS A 84 -15.09 15.94 -0.59
CA LYS A 84 -15.95 15.04 0.21
C LYS A 84 -15.35 14.67 1.56
N SER A 85 -14.09 14.99 1.81
CA SER A 85 -13.38 14.60 3.01
C SER A 85 -12.43 15.70 3.47
N GLN A 86 -12.39 15.91 4.79
CA GLN A 86 -11.43 16.80 5.44
C GLN A 86 -10.36 15.99 6.18
N ARG A 87 -10.62 14.72 6.50
CA ARG A 87 -9.71 13.79 7.14
C ARG A 87 -9.81 12.47 6.40
N PHE A 88 -8.94 12.33 5.42
CA PHE A 88 -8.90 11.18 4.52
C PHE A 88 -7.80 10.22 4.94
N LEU A 89 -8.13 8.94 5.07
CA LEU A 89 -7.16 7.87 5.30
C LEU A 89 -7.15 6.92 4.11
N PHE A 90 -6.02 6.82 3.44
CA PHE A 90 -5.77 5.78 2.45
C PHE A 90 -4.89 4.70 3.07
N THR A 91 -5.22 3.43 2.85
CA THR A 91 -4.40 2.30 3.29
C THR A 91 -4.38 1.22 2.24
N THR A 92 -3.27 0.47 2.13
CA THR A 92 -3.15 -0.66 1.21
C THR A 92 -2.88 -1.95 1.98
N CYS A 93 -3.44 -3.06 1.47
CA CYS A 93 -3.10 -4.40 1.92
C CYS A 93 -2.48 -5.18 0.75
N ASP A 94 -1.15 -5.31 0.77
CA ASP A 94 -0.35 -5.86 -0.32
C ASP A 94 0.80 -6.73 0.21
N THR A 95 1.93 -6.84 -0.50
CA THR A 95 3.19 -7.36 0.05
C THR A 95 3.57 -6.68 1.37
N ASP A 96 3.29 -5.37 1.46
CA ASP A 96 3.34 -4.62 2.71
C ASP A 96 2.00 -3.93 2.97
N ILE A 97 1.84 -3.47 4.21
CA ILE A 97 0.64 -2.76 4.65
C ILE A 97 1.07 -1.35 5.01
N ARG A 98 0.55 -0.37 4.27
CA ARG A 98 0.90 1.04 4.41
C ARG A 98 -0.36 1.87 4.59
N SER A 99 -0.17 3.10 5.06
CA SER A 99 -1.24 4.10 5.08
C SER A 99 -0.72 5.51 4.92
N CYS A 100 -1.56 6.40 4.42
CA CYS A 100 -1.31 7.82 4.34
C CYS A 100 -2.59 8.56 4.76
N THR A 101 -2.44 9.60 5.58
CA THR A 101 -3.56 10.45 6.01
C THR A 101 -3.39 11.85 5.42
N ILE A 102 -4.48 12.43 4.92
CA ILE A 102 -4.54 13.80 4.41
C ILE A 102 -5.56 14.55 5.26
N ILE A 103 -5.17 15.72 5.79
CA ILE A 103 -6.00 16.51 6.71
C ILE A 103 -6.13 17.94 6.19
N ASN A 104 -7.34 18.48 6.16
CA ASN A 104 -7.68 19.85 5.80
C ASN A 104 -7.12 20.30 4.44
N ASN A 105 -7.18 19.44 3.42
CA ASN A 105 -6.55 19.64 2.12
C ASN A 105 -5.02 19.85 2.15
N THR A 106 -4.39 19.79 3.32
CA THR A 106 -2.95 19.94 3.46
C THR A 106 -2.30 18.61 3.19
N PHE A 107 -1.57 18.56 2.08
CA PHE A 107 -0.73 17.43 1.76
C PHE A 107 0.66 17.65 2.36
N THR A 108 0.84 17.26 3.61
CA THR A 108 2.18 17.17 4.22
C THR A 108 2.61 15.70 4.20
N PRO A 109 3.38 15.27 3.19
CA PRO A 109 3.81 13.88 3.14
C PRO A 109 4.61 13.55 4.38
N ALA A 110 4.24 12.46 5.05
CA ALA A 110 5.13 11.88 6.04
C ALA A 110 6.48 11.56 5.37
N PRO A 111 7.62 11.65 6.09
CA PRO A 111 8.90 11.25 5.55
C PRO A 111 8.80 9.86 4.90
N ILE A 112 9.41 9.69 3.73
CA ILE A 112 9.39 8.41 2.99
C ILE A 112 9.85 7.26 3.88
N SER A 113 10.80 7.53 4.79
CA SER A 113 11.30 6.62 5.83
C SER A 113 10.25 6.08 6.80
N THR A 114 9.09 6.74 6.91
CA THR A 114 8.01 6.37 7.83
C THR A 114 6.78 5.81 7.14
N ALA A 115 6.75 5.78 5.81
CA ALA A 115 5.58 5.37 5.03
C ALA A 115 5.12 3.92 5.28
N GLN A 116 6.00 3.08 5.82
CA GLN A 116 5.74 1.68 6.16
C GLN A 116 5.23 1.47 7.60
N ALA A 117 5.18 2.52 8.43
CA ALA A 117 4.95 2.38 9.87
C ALA A 117 3.62 1.69 10.23
N PHE A 118 2.56 1.89 9.44
CA PHE A 118 1.24 1.32 9.73
C PHE A 118 1.24 -0.21 9.79
N GLY A 119 1.88 -0.89 8.84
CA GLY A 119 2.01 -2.35 8.84
C GLY A 119 2.84 -2.91 9.99
N HIS A 120 3.63 -2.06 10.66
CA HIS A 120 4.43 -2.42 11.82
C HIS A 120 3.74 -2.12 13.16
N THR A 121 2.52 -1.58 13.16
CA THR A 121 1.72 -1.47 14.37
C THR A 121 1.44 -2.85 14.96
N THR A 122 1.58 -2.99 16.28
CA THR A 122 1.31 -4.26 16.97
C THR A 122 -0.19 -4.51 17.03
N ILE A 123 -0.65 -5.58 16.38
CA ILE A 123 -2.04 -6.07 16.43
C ILE A 123 -2.22 -7.21 17.44
N ASP A 124 -1.14 -7.94 17.74
CA ASP A 124 -1.12 -9.06 18.68
C ASP A 124 0.15 -9.05 19.53
N ILE A 125 0.04 -8.69 20.81
CA ILE A 125 1.18 -8.58 21.73
C ILE A 125 1.91 -9.89 22.01
N ARG A 126 1.30 -11.05 21.69
CA ARG A 126 1.92 -12.39 21.81
C ARG A 126 2.24 -12.98 20.44
N GLY A 127 2.31 -12.10 19.44
CA GLY A 127 2.29 -12.46 18.04
C GLY A 127 3.60 -12.93 17.45
N LEU A 128 3.58 -13.08 16.12
CA LEU A 128 4.73 -13.50 15.33
C LEU A 128 5.85 -12.46 15.34
N ARG A 129 7.11 -12.93 15.31
CA ARG A 129 8.28 -12.05 15.20
C ARG A 129 8.28 -11.36 13.83
N CYS A 130 8.49 -10.06 13.82
CA CYS A 130 8.61 -9.26 12.60
C CYS A 130 10.08 -8.97 12.27
N GLU A 131 10.37 -8.76 10.99
CA GLU A 131 11.72 -8.37 10.52
C GLU A 131 12.21 -7.03 11.07
N CYS A 132 11.31 -6.15 11.50
CA CYS A 132 11.67 -4.89 12.18
C CYS A 132 12.21 -5.10 13.61
N GLY A 133 12.22 -6.34 14.12
CA GLY A 133 12.68 -6.70 15.45
C GLY A 133 11.57 -6.79 16.52
N SER A 134 10.38 -6.24 16.24
CA SER A 134 9.22 -6.32 17.14
C SER A 134 8.43 -7.63 17.00
N TYR A 135 7.35 -7.77 17.76
CA TYR A 135 6.40 -8.88 17.71
C TYR A 135 4.99 -8.37 17.40
N GLY A 136 4.22 -9.17 16.68
CA GLY A 136 2.80 -8.92 16.47
C GLY A 136 2.47 -7.83 15.48
N CYS A 137 3.42 -7.43 14.62
CA CYS A 137 3.15 -6.42 13.60
C CYS A 137 2.03 -6.87 12.66
N LEU A 138 1.10 -5.98 12.33
CA LEU A 138 -0.04 -6.22 11.43
C LEU A 138 0.36 -6.95 10.13
N LYS A 139 1.51 -6.59 9.53
CA LYS A 139 2.00 -7.22 8.30
C LYS A 139 2.25 -8.73 8.43
N GLN A 140 2.48 -9.24 9.64
CA GLN A 140 2.65 -10.68 9.90
C GLN A 140 1.33 -11.47 9.81
N TYR A 141 0.20 -10.79 9.67
CA TYR A 141 -1.13 -11.43 9.66
C TYR A 141 -1.88 -11.17 8.35
N SER A 142 -1.76 -9.98 7.77
CA SER A 142 -2.61 -9.59 6.64
C SER A 142 -1.86 -9.36 5.32
N SER A 143 -0.52 -9.36 5.31
CA SER A 143 0.23 -9.18 4.05
C SER A 143 0.10 -10.41 3.15
N LEU A 144 0.35 -10.23 1.84
CA LEU A 144 0.38 -11.36 0.88
C LEU A 144 1.36 -12.46 1.32
N SER A 145 2.52 -12.06 1.85
CA SER A 145 3.54 -12.99 2.36
C SER A 145 3.05 -13.74 3.60
N ALA A 146 2.33 -13.08 4.52
CA ALA A 146 1.75 -13.70 5.69
C ALA A 146 0.65 -14.72 5.33
N ILE A 147 -0.25 -14.34 4.41
CA ILE A 147 -1.30 -15.23 3.89
C ILE A 147 -0.69 -16.48 3.26
N LYS A 148 0.31 -16.32 2.38
CA LYS A 148 1.04 -17.44 1.78
C LYS A 148 1.66 -18.34 2.86
N ALA A 149 2.37 -17.77 3.82
CA ALA A 149 3.03 -18.52 4.87
C ALA A 149 2.03 -19.31 5.72
N ARG A 150 0.88 -18.69 6.03
CA ARG A 150 -0.22 -19.30 6.79
C ARG A 150 -0.87 -20.47 6.06
N ILE A 151 -1.12 -20.34 4.75
CA ILE A 151 -1.63 -21.43 3.91
C ILE A 151 -0.66 -22.61 3.90
N ILE A 152 0.62 -22.36 3.63
CA ILE A 152 1.66 -23.42 3.63
C ILE A 152 1.73 -24.12 4.99
N GLN A 153 1.72 -23.34 6.08
CA GLN A 153 1.72 -23.91 7.43
C GLN A 153 0.52 -24.84 7.65
N GLN A 154 -0.68 -24.44 7.25
CA GLN A 154 -1.89 -25.24 7.43
C GLN A 154 -1.88 -26.52 6.57
N ILE A 155 -1.36 -26.46 5.35
CA ILE A 155 -1.17 -27.63 4.49
C ILE A 155 -0.21 -28.63 5.15
N ARG A 156 0.91 -28.15 5.68
CA ARG A 156 1.88 -29.00 6.41
C ARG A 156 1.31 -29.63 7.67
N LEU A 157 0.31 -29.01 8.28
CA LEU A 157 -0.45 -29.56 9.41
C LEU A 157 -1.55 -30.55 8.98
N GLY A 158 -1.63 -30.87 7.68
CA GLY A 158 -2.55 -31.86 7.14
C GLY A 158 -3.90 -31.32 6.69
N LYS A 159 -4.11 -29.99 6.68
CA LYS A 159 -5.33 -29.43 6.08
C LYS A 159 -5.31 -29.63 4.57
N PHE A 160 -6.44 -30.08 4.03
CA PHE A 160 -6.65 -30.17 2.58
C PHE A 160 -6.75 -28.78 1.95
N SER A 161 -6.18 -28.63 0.75
CA SER A 161 -6.31 -27.45 -0.09
C SER A 161 -6.18 -27.86 -1.56
N ILE A 162 -7.06 -27.30 -2.40
CA ILE A 162 -7.05 -27.38 -3.85
C ILE A 162 -5.74 -26.80 -4.42
N ILE A 163 -5.10 -25.85 -3.71
CA ILE A 163 -3.85 -25.25 -4.16
C ILE A 163 -2.75 -26.29 -4.46
N ASN A 164 -2.74 -27.44 -3.78
CA ASN A 164 -1.81 -28.55 -4.02
C ASN A 164 -1.98 -29.20 -5.41
N GLN A 165 -3.09 -28.95 -6.10
CA GLN A 165 -3.34 -29.39 -7.47
C GLN A 165 -2.86 -28.37 -8.50
N LEU A 166 -2.62 -27.12 -8.08
CA LEU A 166 -2.20 -26.00 -8.93
C LEU A 166 -0.69 -25.83 -8.99
N VAL A 167 0.05 -26.49 -8.10
CA VAL A 167 1.51 -26.38 -7.97
C VAL A 167 2.14 -27.75 -7.84
N SER A 168 3.35 -27.90 -8.36
CA SER A 168 4.16 -29.12 -8.16
C SER A 168 4.92 -29.08 -6.84
N THR A 169 5.24 -27.87 -6.35
CA THR A 169 6.04 -27.65 -5.14
C THR A 169 5.47 -26.50 -4.30
N GLU A 170 5.67 -26.55 -2.98
CA GLU A 170 5.25 -25.44 -2.08
C GLU A 170 5.91 -24.11 -2.45
N SER A 171 7.10 -24.12 -3.05
CA SER A 171 7.82 -22.93 -3.51
C SER A 171 7.09 -22.16 -4.62
N GLU A 172 6.29 -22.87 -5.43
CA GLU A 172 5.52 -22.28 -6.52
C GLU A 172 4.26 -21.54 -6.03
N ILE A 173 3.83 -21.79 -4.79
CA ILE A 173 2.68 -21.09 -4.21
C ILE A 173 2.94 -19.59 -4.20
N ASN A 174 2.07 -18.81 -4.84
CA ASN A 174 2.15 -17.36 -4.90
C ASN A 174 0.72 -16.78 -4.93
N TYR A 175 0.60 -15.46 -4.94
CA TYR A 175 -0.73 -14.83 -4.87
C TYR A 175 -1.62 -15.17 -6.09
N HIS A 176 -1.05 -15.42 -7.27
CA HIS A 176 -1.83 -15.87 -8.43
C HIS A 176 -2.42 -17.26 -8.19
N THR A 177 -1.65 -18.21 -7.64
CA THR A 177 -2.15 -19.56 -7.36
C THR A 177 -3.16 -19.58 -6.21
N ILE A 178 -2.97 -18.71 -5.21
CA ILE A 178 -3.97 -18.50 -4.14
C ILE A 178 -5.28 -17.96 -4.73
N PHE A 179 -5.22 -16.99 -5.65
CA PHE A 179 -6.41 -16.46 -6.31
C PHE A 179 -7.10 -17.48 -7.22
N GLN A 180 -6.33 -18.32 -7.91
CA GLN A 180 -6.89 -19.44 -8.67
C GLN A 180 -7.58 -20.45 -7.75
N ALA A 181 -6.98 -20.80 -6.62
CA ALA A 181 -7.58 -21.71 -5.64
C ALA A 181 -8.89 -21.13 -5.06
N LEU A 182 -8.93 -19.83 -4.74
CA LEU A 182 -10.14 -19.14 -4.30
C LEU A 182 -11.24 -19.15 -5.36
N ALA A 183 -10.90 -19.00 -6.65
CA ALA A 183 -11.85 -19.11 -7.75
C ALA A 183 -12.39 -20.54 -7.94
N MET A 184 -11.74 -21.54 -7.32
CA MET A 184 -12.17 -22.93 -7.28
C MET A 184 -12.81 -23.30 -5.93
N ASP A 185 -13.24 -22.32 -5.13
CA ASP A 185 -13.85 -22.51 -3.81
C ASP A 185 -12.97 -23.26 -2.79
N ASP A 186 -11.65 -23.03 -2.83
CA ASP A 186 -10.71 -23.57 -1.84
C ASP A 186 -11.00 -23.01 -0.43
N LYS A 187 -11.53 -23.89 0.43
CA LYS A 187 -11.91 -23.55 1.81
C LYS A 187 -10.74 -23.09 2.66
N LEU A 188 -9.56 -23.69 2.52
CA LEU A 188 -8.40 -23.30 3.34
C LEU A 188 -7.94 -21.89 2.96
N CYS A 189 -7.83 -21.61 1.67
CA CYS A 189 -7.45 -20.29 1.17
C CYS A 189 -8.47 -19.24 1.61
N LEU A 190 -9.78 -19.58 1.57
CA LEU A 190 -10.85 -18.70 2.03
C LEU A 190 -10.73 -18.42 3.55
N GLU A 191 -10.57 -19.45 4.38
CA GLU A 191 -10.40 -19.32 5.84
C GLU A 191 -9.22 -18.39 6.19
N VAL A 192 -8.07 -18.59 5.54
CA VAL A 192 -6.87 -17.76 5.80
C VAL A 192 -7.08 -16.32 5.30
N LEU A 193 -7.77 -16.13 4.18
CA LEU A 193 -8.06 -14.81 3.66
C LEU A 193 -9.02 -14.03 4.57
N GLU A 194 -10.02 -14.70 5.15
CA GLU A 194 -10.93 -14.11 6.13
C GLU A 194 -10.22 -13.76 7.44
N GLU A 195 -9.30 -14.61 7.91
CA GLU A 195 -8.43 -14.32 9.06
C GLU A 195 -7.59 -13.06 8.79
N ALA A 196 -6.96 -12.96 7.62
CA ALA A 196 -6.21 -11.78 7.22
C ALA A 196 -7.06 -10.51 7.14
N ALA A 197 -8.28 -10.60 6.57
CA ALA A 197 -9.22 -9.48 6.48
C ALA A 197 -9.67 -8.99 7.86
N TYR A 198 -9.84 -9.91 8.82
CA TYR A 198 -10.17 -9.59 10.20
C TYR A 198 -9.08 -8.75 10.88
N TYR A 199 -7.81 -9.17 10.81
CA TYR A 199 -6.70 -8.40 11.39
C TYR A 199 -6.52 -7.04 10.72
N TYR A 200 -6.70 -6.97 9.39
CA TYR A 200 -6.63 -5.71 8.65
C TYR A 200 -7.75 -4.75 9.06
N GLY A 201 -8.99 -5.26 9.15
CA GLY A 201 -10.13 -4.49 9.62
C GLY A 201 -9.97 -4.01 11.07
N LEU A 202 -9.39 -4.84 11.95
CA LEU A 202 -9.10 -4.46 13.34
C LEU A 202 -8.10 -3.30 13.42
N ALA A 203 -7.06 -3.32 12.59
CA ALA A 203 -6.08 -2.24 12.52
C ALA A 203 -6.67 -0.94 11.95
N ILE A 204 -7.50 -1.04 10.91
CA ILE A 204 -8.22 0.13 10.37
C ILE A 204 -9.17 0.71 11.42
N ALA A 205 -9.91 -0.14 12.15
CA ALA A 205 -10.76 0.31 13.24
C ALA A 205 -9.96 1.03 14.34
N ASN A 206 -8.75 0.56 14.67
CA ASN A 206 -7.86 1.29 15.58
C ASN A 206 -7.46 2.65 15.00
N ALA A 207 -7.10 2.71 13.72
CA ALA A 207 -6.79 3.98 13.05
C ALA A 207 -7.99 4.93 13.01
N ILE A 208 -9.21 4.42 12.87
CA ILE A 208 -10.44 5.22 12.94
C ILE A 208 -10.59 5.85 14.33
N LEU A 209 -10.37 5.08 15.38
CA LEU A 209 -10.49 5.56 16.76
C LEU A 209 -9.45 6.63 17.10
N THR A 210 -8.24 6.53 16.54
CA THR A 210 -7.13 7.45 16.85
C THR A 210 -7.10 8.67 15.93
N LEU A 211 -7.29 8.47 14.62
CA LEU A 211 -7.17 9.51 13.61
C LEU A 211 -8.50 10.18 13.26
N GLN A 212 -9.63 9.54 13.60
CA GLN A 212 -10.98 10.01 13.28
C GLN A 212 -11.12 10.50 11.82
N PRO A 213 -10.75 9.69 10.82
CA PRO A 213 -10.97 10.05 9.42
C PRO A 213 -12.47 10.03 9.12
N ASP A 214 -12.95 10.95 8.29
CA ASP A 214 -14.34 10.92 7.81
C ASP A 214 -14.50 9.99 6.59
N VAL A 215 -13.39 9.70 5.89
CA VAL A 215 -13.31 8.71 4.81
C VAL A 215 -12.08 7.83 4.99
N VAL A 216 -12.28 6.51 4.87
CA VAL A 216 -11.23 5.51 4.71
C VAL A 216 -11.37 4.86 3.33
N VAL A 217 -10.26 4.82 2.59
CA VAL A 217 -10.17 4.09 1.33
C VAL A 217 -9.13 2.98 1.46
N CYS A 218 -9.55 1.76 1.16
CA CYS A 218 -8.70 0.57 1.20
C CYS A 218 -8.27 0.20 -0.22
N GLY A 219 -6.97 0.15 -0.51
CA GLY A 219 -6.40 -0.27 -1.78
C GLY A 219 -5.51 -1.51 -1.65
N GLY A 220 -4.70 -1.75 -2.68
CA GLY A 220 -3.78 -2.89 -2.77
C GLY A 220 -4.42 -4.16 -3.33
N THR A 221 -3.59 -5.12 -3.72
CA THR A 221 -3.96 -6.30 -4.53
C THR A 221 -5.13 -7.12 -3.98
N LEU A 222 -5.32 -7.14 -2.66
CA LEU A 222 -6.40 -7.91 -2.02
C LEU A 222 -7.76 -7.19 -2.03
N THR A 223 -7.77 -5.86 -2.09
CA THR A 223 -9.00 -5.07 -1.90
C THR A 223 -9.99 -5.13 -3.07
N PRO A 224 -9.58 -5.16 -4.35
CA PRO A 224 -10.50 -5.36 -5.48
C PRO A 224 -11.28 -6.68 -5.43
N LYS A 225 -10.89 -7.62 -4.56
CA LYS A 225 -11.65 -8.84 -4.32
C LYS A 225 -12.79 -8.54 -3.35
N ASN A 226 -14.01 -8.49 -3.87
CA ASN A 226 -15.24 -8.17 -3.13
C ASN A 226 -15.33 -8.88 -1.76
N HIS A 227 -14.91 -10.15 -1.67
CA HIS A 227 -14.95 -10.90 -0.42
C HIS A 227 -13.99 -10.37 0.66
N PHE A 228 -12.73 -10.13 0.31
CA PHE A 228 -11.74 -9.61 1.27
C PHE A 228 -12.15 -8.25 1.81
N PHE A 229 -12.57 -7.34 0.92
CA PHE A 229 -13.06 -6.03 1.33
C PHE A 229 -14.32 -6.12 2.19
N ALA A 230 -15.29 -6.97 1.83
CA ALA A 230 -16.51 -7.17 2.61
C ALA A 230 -16.20 -7.65 4.03
N MET A 231 -15.27 -8.61 4.19
CA MET A 231 -14.87 -9.13 5.49
C MET A 231 -14.06 -8.13 6.31
N THR A 232 -13.20 -7.34 5.65
CA THR A 232 -12.50 -6.22 6.26
C THR A 232 -13.50 -5.21 6.80
N LYS A 233 -14.46 -4.79 5.96
CA LYS A 233 -15.51 -3.82 6.32
C LYS A 233 -16.37 -4.32 7.47
N LYS A 234 -16.80 -5.58 7.44
CA LYS A 234 -17.56 -6.22 8.53
C LYS A 234 -16.80 -6.18 9.85
N SER A 235 -15.49 -6.45 9.82
CA SER A 235 -14.64 -6.42 11.01
C SER A 235 -14.48 -5.00 11.57
N ILE A 236 -14.37 -4.00 10.70
CA ILE A 236 -14.37 -2.59 11.10
C ILE A 236 -15.70 -2.20 11.74
N GLU A 237 -16.81 -2.48 11.07
CA GLU A 237 -18.16 -2.14 11.54
C GLU A 237 -18.48 -2.79 12.89
N ALA A 238 -18.10 -4.06 13.08
CA ALA A 238 -18.28 -4.76 14.35
C ALA A 238 -17.58 -4.04 15.52
N LYS A 239 -16.36 -3.53 15.31
CA LYS A 239 -15.65 -2.77 16.34
C LYS A 239 -16.19 -1.35 16.52
N MET A 240 -16.62 -0.71 15.43
CA MET A 240 -17.18 0.65 15.46
C MET A 240 -18.60 0.70 16.04
N ALA A 241 -19.29 -0.44 16.17
CA ALA A 241 -20.62 -0.51 16.79
C ALA A 241 -20.67 0.06 18.22
N ALA A 242 -19.55 -0.03 18.97
CA ALA A 242 -19.42 0.56 20.31
C ALA A 242 -19.28 2.10 20.29
N PHE A 243 -19.04 2.71 19.12
CA PHE A 243 -18.74 4.14 18.95
C PHE A 243 -19.68 4.77 17.90
N PRO A 244 -21.01 4.76 18.12
CA PRO A 244 -22.00 5.11 17.10
C PRO A 244 -21.92 6.57 16.60
N HIS A 245 -21.24 7.45 17.32
CA HIS A 245 -21.04 8.85 16.93
C HIS A 245 -19.85 9.07 15.98
N ILE A 246 -18.97 8.08 15.80
CA ILE A 246 -17.91 8.12 14.80
C ILE A 246 -18.49 7.67 13.45
N LYS A 247 -18.60 8.61 12.50
CA LYS A 247 -19.29 8.40 11.20
C LYS A 247 -18.31 8.29 10.03
N THR A 248 -17.33 7.42 10.15
CA THR A 248 -16.38 7.15 9.06
C THR A 248 -17.03 6.34 7.93
N ARG A 249 -16.88 6.78 6.69
CA ARG A 249 -17.28 6.02 5.51
C ARG A 249 -16.09 5.21 4.98
N ILE A 250 -16.33 3.96 4.58
CA ILE A 250 -15.28 3.01 4.17
C ILE A 250 -15.55 2.57 2.73
N PHE A 251 -14.57 2.76 1.85
CA PHE A 251 -14.67 2.42 0.43
C PHE A 251 -13.48 1.58 -0.01
N PRO A 252 -13.64 0.70 -1.02
CA PRO A 252 -12.50 0.17 -1.73
C PRO A 252 -11.94 1.26 -2.67
N ALA A 253 -10.63 1.23 -2.90
CA ALA A 253 -9.99 1.97 -3.97
C ALA A 253 -10.46 1.38 -5.31
N ASN A 254 -10.52 2.20 -6.35
CA ASN A 254 -10.76 1.67 -7.68
C ASN A 254 -9.48 1.04 -8.21
N ASP A 255 -9.61 -0.06 -8.95
CA ASP A 255 -8.51 -0.66 -9.68
C ASP A 255 -7.99 0.33 -10.73
N SER A 256 -6.95 1.08 -10.39
CA SER A 256 -6.07 1.66 -11.39
C SER A 256 -4.64 1.20 -11.09
N TYR A 257 -4.11 0.38 -11.99
CA TYR A 257 -2.70 -0.04 -12.04
C TYR A 257 -1.72 1.16 -12.03
N GLU A 258 -2.23 2.39 -12.20
CA GLU A 258 -1.47 3.61 -12.40
C GLU A 258 -1.66 4.65 -11.27
N VAL A 259 -2.40 4.36 -10.20
CA VAL A 259 -2.71 5.35 -9.15
C VAL A 259 -1.46 5.99 -8.53
N VAL A 260 -0.38 5.21 -8.40
CA VAL A 260 0.92 5.69 -7.91
C VAL A 260 1.55 6.65 -8.91
N ALA A 261 1.54 6.34 -10.20
CA ALA A 261 2.11 7.20 -11.24
C ALA A 261 1.32 8.50 -11.40
N GLN A 262 -0.02 8.42 -11.37
CA GLN A 262 -0.91 9.58 -11.37
C GLN A 262 -0.63 10.48 -10.16
N GLY A 263 -0.47 9.89 -8.98
CA GLY A 263 -0.13 10.62 -7.77
C GLY A 263 1.27 11.24 -7.80
N ALA A 264 2.24 10.55 -8.39
CA ALA A 264 3.60 11.06 -8.55
C ALA A 264 3.61 12.30 -9.46
N GLY A 265 2.91 12.26 -10.59
CA GLY A 265 2.71 13.45 -11.43
C GLY A 265 1.88 14.53 -10.72
N GLY A 266 0.86 14.15 -9.96
CA GLY A 266 0.06 15.07 -9.15
C GLY A 266 0.88 15.81 -8.11
N MET A 267 1.89 15.17 -7.50
CA MET A 267 2.81 15.81 -6.56
C MET A 267 3.59 16.96 -7.20
N VAL A 268 3.98 16.83 -8.46
CA VAL A 268 4.62 17.91 -9.19
C VAL A 268 3.68 19.11 -9.27
N LEU A 269 2.39 18.90 -9.52
CA LEU A 269 1.39 19.98 -9.54
C LEU A 269 1.21 20.62 -8.16
N GLU A 270 1.19 19.83 -7.08
CA GLU A 270 1.08 20.36 -5.71
C GLU A 270 2.17 21.38 -5.39
N ASN A 271 3.39 21.19 -5.88
CA ASN A 271 4.49 22.15 -5.69
C ASN A 271 4.21 23.53 -6.32
N TYR A 272 3.41 23.60 -7.39
CA TYR A 272 3.04 24.84 -8.06
C TYR A 272 1.68 25.40 -7.62
N LEU A 273 0.87 24.60 -6.92
CA LEU A 273 -0.45 24.99 -6.42
C LEU A 273 -0.44 25.35 -4.94
N ALA A 274 0.64 25.04 -4.21
CA ALA A 274 0.85 25.49 -2.85
C ALA A 274 1.20 26.98 -2.85
N ASP A 275 0.28 27.80 -2.34
CA ASP A 275 0.48 29.23 -2.07
C ASP A 275 1.51 29.48 -0.95
#